data_AF-A0A1Y1BRP7-F1
#
_entry.id   AF-A0A1Y1BRP7-F1
#
_cell.length_a   1.000
_cell.length_b   1.000
_cell.length_c   1.000
_cell.angle_alpha   90.00
_cell.angle_beta   90.00
_cell.angle_gamma   90.00
#
_symmetry.space_group_name_H-M   'P 1'
#
loop_
_entity.id
_entity.type
_entity.pdbx_description
1 polymer ?
#
loop_
_entity_poly.entity_id
_entity_poly.type
_entity_poly.pdbx_seq_one_letter_code
_entity_poly.pdbx_strand_id
1 'polypeptide(L)'
;MTNNTCCAMQIAGDRSRMSAIGFAYHPERYLPARQTQQAIRSALYPRMRNRSSSRLRGTEMPNPDDDYVLVHNTATTNTTPGSKVYVDINTTPICPNMSNEQFTETVMHARDAAVRLIKDRIAAVARWDANEQARATIYFGRADAQIRSTLSSGLPRLLAAMHDLVPEKIVRWDSRVSKNLTCSVVPDNGRNHAAVCKPDSHKRVIAIYSKFCSDSFGELYHASKIKVLTHECTHYTDTFNSDDVIYGDTEIGMRVFAMKNPDLAITNADSITGYIATFDKIVK
;
A
#
# COMPACT_ATOMS: atom_id res chain seq x y z
N MET A 1 6.54 22.12 3.71
CA MET A 1 6.29 21.74 2.31
C MET A 1 5.99 20.25 2.32
N THR A 2 4.76 19.84 2.02
CA THR A 2 4.47 18.41 1.81
C THR A 2 5.05 18.04 0.45
N ASN A 3 6.01 17.11 0.44
CA ASN A 3 6.51 16.54 -0.80
C ASN A 3 5.34 15.75 -1.40
N ASN A 4 4.65 16.31 -2.41
CA ASN A 4 3.52 15.68 -3.09
C ASN A 4 3.97 14.68 -4.16
N THR A 5 5.12 14.05 -3.96
CA THR A 5 5.65 12.99 -4.82
C THR A 5 5.34 11.66 -4.17
N CYS A 6 4.87 10.71 -4.95
CA CYS A 6 4.64 9.37 -4.43
C CYS A 6 5.98 8.72 -4.07
N CYS A 7 6.01 7.99 -2.96
CA CYS A 7 7.13 7.13 -2.62
C CYS A 7 7.01 5.89 -3.50
N ALA A 8 8.08 5.54 -4.20
CA ALA A 8 8.03 4.53 -5.23
C ALA A 8 9.24 3.64 -5.08
N MET A 9 9.01 2.37 -4.74
CA MET A 9 10.10 1.41 -4.66
C MET A 9 10.76 1.24 -6.03
N GLN A 10 12.01 1.70 -6.14
CA GLN A 10 12.95 1.31 -7.18
C GLN A 10 13.97 0.37 -6.55
N ILE A 11 14.57 -0.51 -7.34
CA ILE A 11 15.78 -1.22 -6.89
C ILE A 11 16.93 -0.70 -7.71
N ALA A 12 18.07 -0.47 -7.05
CA ALA A 12 19.32 -0.11 -7.69
C ALA A 12 19.84 -1.29 -8.53
N GLY A 13 19.24 -1.47 -9.71
CA GLY A 13 19.75 -2.30 -10.78
C GLY A 13 20.77 -1.52 -11.61
N ASP A 14 22.03 -1.90 -11.40
CA ASP A 14 23.19 -1.72 -12.27
C ASP A 14 24.17 -0.58 -11.92
N ARG A 15 25.45 -0.97 -11.85
CA ARG A 15 26.58 -0.13 -11.44
C ARG A 15 26.70 1.08 -12.36
N SER A 16 26.33 2.28 -11.90
CA SER A 16 27.01 3.53 -12.29
C SER A 16 26.49 4.75 -11.55
N ARG A 17 27.45 5.47 -10.95
CA ARG A 17 27.42 6.89 -10.56
C ARG A 17 26.49 7.28 -9.39
N MET A 18 27.09 7.27 -8.20
CA MET A 18 26.82 8.29 -7.18
C MET A 18 26.95 9.68 -7.83
N SER A 19 25.87 10.44 -7.85
CA SER A 19 25.96 11.89 -8.01
C SER A 19 25.11 12.54 -6.93
N ALA A 20 25.80 13.22 -6.03
CA ALA A 20 25.23 14.07 -5.00
C ALA A 20 24.46 15.22 -5.66
N ILE A 21 23.24 15.49 -5.21
CA ILE A 21 22.58 16.76 -5.47
C ILE A 21 22.09 17.32 -4.14
N GLY A 22 22.66 18.47 -3.79
CA GLY A 22 22.44 19.20 -2.56
C GLY A 22 21.08 19.89 -2.51
N PHE A 23 20.58 20.03 -1.29
CA PHE A 23 19.45 20.88 -0.97
C PHE A 23 19.88 22.34 -0.85
N ALA A 24 19.14 23.22 -1.52
CA ALA A 24 19.00 24.62 -1.13
C ALA A 24 17.49 24.92 -1.09
N TYR A 25 16.99 25.51 0.01
CA TYR A 25 16.39 26.85 0.01
C TYR A 25 15.82 27.25 1.38
N HIS A 26 16.06 28.52 1.72
CA HIS A 26 15.54 29.29 2.85
C HIS A 26 14.05 29.68 2.66
N PRO A 27 13.30 30.01 3.73
CA PRO A 27 11.86 30.28 3.66
C PRO A 27 11.52 31.79 3.64
N GLU A 28 10.48 32.16 2.90
CA GLU A 28 9.71 33.38 3.16
C GLU A 28 8.21 33.11 3.28
N ARG A 29 7.58 34.04 3.99
CA ARG A 29 6.32 34.00 4.73
C ARG A 29 5.10 34.17 3.82
N TYR A 30 3.95 33.60 4.18
CA TYR A 30 2.64 34.28 4.07
C TYR A 30 1.58 33.63 4.99
N LEU A 31 0.77 34.48 5.63
CA LEU A 31 -0.30 34.22 6.61
C LEU A 31 -1.69 34.05 5.91
N PRO A 32 -2.76 33.64 6.64
CA PRO A 32 -3.86 32.84 6.10
C PRO A 32 -5.17 33.63 5.85
N ALA A 33 -6.11 33.02 5.12
CA ALA A 33 -7.51 33.47 5.03
C ALA A 33 -8.50 32.41 5.55
N ARG A 34 -9.50 32.89 6.31
CA ARG A 34 -10.57 32.16 7.01
C ARG A 34 -11.79 31.89 6.12
N GLN A 35 -12.49 30.80 6.48
CA GLN A 35 -13.95 30.56 6.58
C GLN A 35 -14.95 31.15 5.56
N THR A 36 -15.86 30.29 5.10
CA THR A 36 -17.31 30.56 5.21
C THR A 36 -18.14 29.27 5.23
N GLN A 37 -19.19 29.27 6.07
CA GLN A 37 -20.21 28.24 6.26
C GLN A 37 -21.32 28.33 5.19
N GLN A 38 -22.05 27.23 4.94
CA GLN A 38 -23.51 27.23 5.11
C GLN A 38 -24.13 25.83 5.08
N ALA A 39 -25.16 25.68 5.92
CA ALA A 39 -25.94 24.49 6.20
C ALA A 39 -27.30 24.55 5.50
N ILE A 40 -27.93 23.39 5.22
CA ILE A 40 -29.40 23.28 5.14
C ILE A 40 -29.84 21.94 5.75
N ARG A 41 -30.81 22.03 6.68
CA ARG A 41 -31.55 20.94 7.34
C ARG A 41 -32.96 20.81 6.73
N SER A 42 -33.40 19.54 6.62
CA SER A 42 -34.73 18.97 6.96
C SER A 42 -36.03 19.46 6.33
N ALA A 43 -36.80 18.50 5.78
CA ALA A 43 -38.28 18.35 5.78
C ALA A 43 -38.65 17.34 4.65
N LEU A 44 -39.62 16.43 4.67
CA LEU A 44 -40.73 16.02 5.53
C LEU A 44 -41.18 14.63 5.00
N TYR A 45 -41.50 13.68 5.88
CA TYR A 45 -42.10 12.37 5.56
C TYR A 45 -43.63 12.46 5.51
N PRO A 46 -44.32 11.72 4.61
CA PRO A 46 -45.67 11.27 4.86
C PRO A 46 -45.80 9.74 5.03
N ARG A 47 -46.73 9.40 5.93
CA ARG A 47 -47.19 8.07 6.39
C ARG A 47 -47.41 7.03 5.29
N MET A 48 -46.91 5.81 5.50
CA MET A 48 -47.36 4.60 4.80
C MET A 48 -48.69 4.08 5.40
N ARG A 49 -49.66 3.77 4.53
CA ARG A 49 -50.83 2.95 4.84
C ARG A 49 -50.59 1.52 4.35
N ASN A 50 -50.84 0.55 5.23
CA ASN A 50 -50.94 -0.86 4.91
C ASN A 50 -52.09 -1.14 3.94
N ARG A 51 -51.83 -1.91 2.88
CA ARG A 51 -52.82 -2.77 2.23
C ARG A 51 -52.18 -4.10 1.81
N SER A 52 -52.84 -5.16 2.24
CA SER A 52 -52.50 -6.57 2.04
C SER A 52 -52.91 -7.09 0.65
N SER A 53 -52.23 -8.18 0.26
CA SER A 53 -52.69 -9.25 -0.65
C SER A 53 -52.71 -8.95 -2.17
N SER A 54 -51.82 -9.61 -2.92
CA SER A 54 -52.21 -10.84 -3.63
C SER A 54 -51.03 -11.50 -4.36
N ARG A 55 -50.98 -12.82 -4.17
CA ARG A 55 -50.18 -13.86 -4.82
C ARG A 55 -50.21 -13.77 -6.36
N LEU A 56 -49.06 -13.66 -7.01
CA LEU A 56 -48.83 -14.21 -8.35
C LEU A 56 -47.52 -15.00 -8.36
N ARG A 57 -47.67 -16.24 -8.79
CA ARG A 57 -46.67 -17.29 -8.90
C ARG A 57 -46.05 -17.12 -10.29
N GLY A 58 -44.77 -16.76 -10.33
CA GLY A 58 -43.97 -16.68 -11.56
C GLY A 58 -42.65 -17.38 -11.29
N THR A 59 -42.54 -18.62 -11.75
CA THR A 59 -41.29 -19.37 -11.84
C THR A 59 -40.47 -18.80 -12.99
N GLU A 60 -39.53 -17.89 -12.70
CA GLU A 60 -38.41 -17.62 -13.60
C GLU A 60 -37.26 -18.54 -13.21
N MET A 61 -37.04 -19.57 -14.02
CA MET A 61 -35.76 -20.29 -14.02
C MET A 61 -34.70 -19.33 -14.57
N PRO A 62 -33.49 -19.26 -13.98
CA PRO A 62 -32.42 -18.43 -14.53
C PRO A 62 -32.08 -18.90 -15.94
N ASN A 63 -32.06 -17.95 -16.88
CA ASN A 63 -31.56 -18.17 -18.23
C ASN A 63 -30.08 -18.60 -18.15
N PRO A 64 -29.70 -19.80 -18.64
CA PRO A 64 -28.33 -20.31 -18.50
C PRO A 64 -27.31 -19.65 -19.44
N ASP A 65 -27.74 -18.74 -20.33
CA ASP A 65 -26.92 -18.13 -21.40
C ASP A 65 -26.51 -16.67 -21.13
N ASP A 66 -26.69 -16.19 -19.91
CA ASP A 66 -26.35 -14.82 -19.59
C ASP A 66 -24.95 -14.78 -18.95
N ASP A 67 -23.94 -14.39 -19.73
CA ASP A 67 -22.51 -14.17 -19.37
C ASP A 67 -22.30 -13.08 -18.26
N TYR A 68 -23.25 -12.91 -17.35
CA TYR A 68 -23.15 -11.96 -16.25
C TYR A 68 -22.34 -12.56 -15.10
N VAL A 69 -21.16 -11.99 -14.88
CA VAL A 69 -20.44 -12.16 -13.63
C VAL A 69 -21.02 -11.20 -12.59
N LEU A 70 -21.35 -11.72 -11.41
CA LEU A 70 -21.82 -10.90 -10.29
C LEU A 70 -20.67 -10.01 -9.79
N VAL A 71 -20.69 -8.73 -10.17
CA VAL A 71 -19.67 -7.74 -9.79
C VAL A 71 -19.90 -7.13 -8.39
N HIS A 72 -21.15 -7.08 -7.91
CA HIS A 72 -21.50 -6.65 -6.55
C HIS A 72 -22.92 -7.08 -6.17
N ASN A 73 -23.12 -7.75 -5.04
CA ASN A 73 -24.43 -8.28 -4.63
C ASN A 73 -25.38 -7.24 -3.99
N THR A 74 -24.90 -6.02 -3.72
CA THR A 74 -25.75 -4.91 -3.22
C THR A 74 -26.15 -3.93 -4.33
N ALA A 75 -25.69 -4.13 -5.57
CA ALA A 75 -26.10 -3.30 -6.70
C ALA A 75 -27.58 -3.58 -6.98
N THR A 76 -28.46 -2.75 -6.44
CA THR A 76 -29.90 -2.86 -6.67
C THR A 76 -30.22 -2.06 -7.93
N THR A 77 -30.56 -2.72 -9.03
CA THR A 77 -31.14 -2.03 -10.18
C THR A 77 -32.60 -1.76 -9.84
N ASN A 78 -32.98 -0.48 -9.68
CA ASN A 78 -34.41 -0.19 -9.62
C ASN A 78 -35.00 -0.58 -11.00
N THR A 79 -36.16 -1.21 -11.02
CA THR A 79 -36.82 -1.67 -12.26
C THR A 79 -37.50 -0.51 -13.01
N THR A 80 -37.03 0.73 -12.83
CA THR A 80 -37.61 1.89 -13.54
C THR A 80 -37.15 1.85 -14.99
N PRO A 81 -38.05 1.81 -15.97
CA PRO A 81 -37.67 1.88 -17.38
C PRO A 81 -36.78 3.13 -17.63
N GLY A 82 -35.59 2.93 -18.17
CA GLY A 82 -34.61 4.00 -18.42
C GLY A 82 -33.60 4.29 -17.31
N SER A 83 -33.59 3.56 -16.18
CA SER A 83 -32.63 3.77 -15.07
C SER A 83 -31.30 3.02 -15.20
N LYS A 84 -31.00 2.45 -16.37
CA LYS A 84 -29.74 1.72 -16.59
C LYS A 84 -28.58 2.71 -16.62
N VAL A 85 -27.63 2.52 -15.71
CA VAL A 85 -26.32 3.19 -15.75
C VAL A 85 -25.33 2.22 -16.38
N TYR A 86 -24.71 2.63 -17.47
CA TYR A 86 -23.61 1.89 -18.07
C TYR A 86 -22.34 2.20 -17.31
N VAL A 87 -21.69 1.16 -16.79
CA VAL A 87 -20.42 1.28 -16.08
C VAL A 87 -19.36 0.55 -16.89
N ASP A 88 -18.35 1.28 -17.33
CA ASP A 88 -17.19 0.70 -17.99
C ASP A 88 -16.28 0.07 -16.94
N ILE A 89 -16.23 -1.27 -16.93
CA ILE A 89 -15.32 -2.02 -16.07
C ILE A 89 -14.03 -2.24 -16.82
N ASN A 90 -12.93 -1.69 -16.29
CA ASN A 90 -11.60 -1.97 -16.82
C ASN A 90 -11.16 -3.38 -16.39
N THR A 91 -11.39 -4.35 -17.26
CA THR A 91 -11.00 -5.75 -17.03
C THR A 91 -9.56 -6.05 -17.43
N THR A 92 -8.81 -5.05 -17.92
CA THR A 92 -7.39 -5.24 -18.27
C THR A 92 -6.65 -5.78 -17.04
N PRO A 93 -5.85 -6.85 -17.16
CA PRO A 93 -5.11 -7.41 -16.04
C PRO A 93 -4.18 -6.41 -15.36
N ILE A 94 -4.06 -6.48 -14.03
CA ILE A 94 -3.06 -5.70 -13.29
C ILE A 94 -1.66 -6.16 -13.68
N CYS A 95 -1.46 -7.47 -13.72
CA CYS A 95 -0.24 -8.10 -14.21
C CYS A 95 -0.52 -8.84 -15.52
N PRO A 96 0.26 -8.60 -16.60
CA PRO A 96 -0.04 -9.15 -17.92
C PRO A 96 0.12 -10.68 -18.00
N ASN A 97 0.78 -11.30 -17.02
CA ASN A 97 1.06 -12.74 -16.95
C ASN A 97 0.05 -13.53 -16.08
N MET A 98 -1.01 -12.90 -15.55
CA MET A 98 -2.01 -13.58 -14.70
C MET A 98 -3.37 -12.89 -14.78
N SER A 99 -4.45 -13.59 -14.40
CA SER A 99 -5.78 -12.97 -14.26
C SER A 99 -5.83 -12.03 -13.04
N ASN A 100 -6.83 -11.14 -12.99
CA ASN A 100 -7.04 -10.28 -11.81
C ASN A 100 -7.44 -11.07 -10.55
N GLU A 101 -8.07 -12.23 -10.72
CA GLU A 101 -8.38 -13.16 -9.63
C GLU A 101 -7.09 -13.78 -9.07
N GLN A 102 -6.24 -14.33 -9.93
CA GLN A 102 -4.93 -14.87 -9.53
C GLN A 102 -4.03 -13.80 -8.91
N PHE A 103 -4.06 -12.58 -9.45
CA PHE A 103 -3.37 -11.44 -8.86
C PHE A 103 -3.87 -11.18 -7.44
N THR A 104 -5.19 -11.10 -7.27
CA THR A 104 -5.84 -10.89 -5.98
C THR A 104 -5.39 -11.94 -4.97
N GLU A 105 -5.53 -13.23 -5.29
CA GLU A 105 -5.06 -14.32 -4.43
C GLU A 105 -3.58 -14.18 -4.07
N THR A 106 -2.74 -13.87 -5.05
CA THR A 106 -1.29 -13.73 -4.87
C THR A 106 -0.95 -12.59 -3.92
N VAL A 107 -1.53 -11.40 -4.09
CA VAL A 107 -1.23 -10.25 -3.23
C VAL A 107 -1.80 -10.40 -1.84
N MET A 108 -2.97 -11.03 -1.70
CA MET A 108 -3.54 -11.32 -0.38
C MET A 108 -2.69 -12.35 0.37
N HIS A 109 -2.17 -13.35 -0.33
CA HIS A 109 -1.24 -14.31 0.26
C HIS A 109 0.09 -13.64 0.69
N ALA A 110 0.64 -12.74 -0.15
CA ALA A 110 1.83 -11.98 0.19
C ALA A 110 1.61 -11.05 1.41
N ARG A 111 0.45 -10.38 1.49
CA ARG A 111 0.03 -9.59 2.66
C ARG A 111 0.02 -10.45 3.92
N ASP A 112 -0.57 -11.63 3.88
CA ASP A 112 -0.69 -12.52 5.05
C ASP A 112 0.66 -13.08 5.49
N ALA A 113 1.55 -13.33 4.55
CA ALA A 113 2.95 -13.64 4.85
C ALA A 113 3.67 -12.48 5.54
N ALA A 114 3.53 -11.25 5.04
CA ALA A 114 4.09 -10.06 5.66
C ALA A 114 3.53 -9.81 7.08
N VAL A 115 2.21 -9.98 7.28
CA VAL A 115 1.55 -9.91 8.60
C VAL A 115 2.20 -10.85 9.61
N ARG A 116 2.53 -12.09 9.20
CA ARG A 116 3.24 -13.05 10.08
C ARG A 116 4.63 -12.53 10.46
N LEU A 117 5.41 -12.05 9.49
CA LEU A 117 6.74 -11.49 9.75
C LEU A 117 6.67 -10.28 10.69
N ILE A 118 5.71 -9.38 10.51
CA ILE A 118 5.51 -8.21 11.38
C ILE A 118 5.17 -8.65 12.81
N LYS A 119 4.28 -9.63 12.99
CA LYS A 119 3.96 -10.19 14.32
C LYS A 119 5.18 -10.80 15.00
N ASP A 120 6.01 -11.53 14.25
CA ASP A 120 7.26 -12.07 14.77
C ASP A 120 8.20 -10.96 15.24
N ARG A 121 8.27 -9.85 14.50
CA ARG A 121 9.06 -8.67 14.90
C ARG A 121 8.50 -7.98 16.13
N ILE A 122 7.19 -7.79 16.23
CA ILE A 122 6.57 -7.21 17.43
C ILE A 122 6.94 -8.03 18.67
N ALA A 123 6.80 -9.36 18.59
CA ALA A 123 7.14 -10.25 19.70
C ALA A 123 8.64 -10.20 20.04
N ALA A 124 9.51 -10.11 19.03
CA ALA A 124 10.95 -10.03 19.25
C ALA A 124 11.39 -8.67 19.82
N VAL A 125 10.79 -7.57 19.37
CA VAL A 125 11.04 -6.21 19.90
C VAL A 125 10.61 -6.11 21.37
N ALA A 126 9.52 -6.78 21.74
CA ALA A 126 9.08 -6.85 23.13
C ALA A 126 10.14 -7.52 24.03
N ARG A 127 10.79 -8.59 23.56
CA ARG A 127 11.90 -9.26 24.27
C ARG A 127 13.19 -8.43 24.24
N TRP A 128 13.52 -7.86 23.08
CA TRP A 128 14.74 -7.09 22.83
C TRP A 128 16.03 -7.81 23.23
N ASP A 129 16.10 -9.10 22.93
CA ASP A 129 17.28 -9.94 23.21
C ASP A 129 18.49 -9.56 22.33
N ALA A 130 19.64 -10.17 22.59
CA ALA A 130 20.87 -9.87 21.86
C ALA A 130 20.77 -10.15 20.35
N ASN A 131 19.98 -11.14 19.94
CA ASN A 131 19.76 -11.45 18.53
C ASN A 131 18.94 -10.34 17.87
N GLU A 132 17.92 -9.83 18.57
CA GLU A 132 17.12 -8.72 18.07
C GLU A 132 17.92 -7.42 17.96
N GLN A 133 18.78 -7.15 18.94
CA GLN A 133 19.68 -6.00 18.91
C GLN A 133 20.73 -6.12 17.78
N ALA A 134 21.26 -7.32 17.54
CA ALA A 134 22.17 -7.57 16.42
C ALA A 134 21.47 -7.30 15.09
N ARG A 135 20.23 -7.79 14.92
CA ARG A 135 19.39 -7.51 13.76
C ARG A 135 19.12 -6.02 13.60
N ALA A 136 18.72 -5.32 14.66
CA ALA A 136 18.52 -3.87 14.61
C ALA A 136 19.80 -3.13 14.19
N THR A 137 20.96 -3.57 14.67
CA THR A 137 22.25 -3.01 14.29
C THR A 137 22.58 -3.24 12.81
N ILE A 138 22.19 -4.38 12.23
CA ILE A 138 22.35 -4.64 10.79
C ILE A 138 21.59 -3.59 9.96
N TYR A 139 20.32 -3.32 10.28
CA TYR A 139 19.46 -2.49 9.42
C TYR A 139 19.44 -1.01 9.80
N PHE A 140 19.84 -0.66 11.03
CA PHE A 140 19.78 0.70 11.57
C PHE A 140 21.12 1.22 12.11
N GLY A 141 22.17 0.40 12.10
CA GLY A 141 23.52 0.78 12.56
C GLY A 141 23.65 0.91 14.08
N ARG A 142 22.54 0.81 14.82
CA ARG A 142 22.47 0.87 16.28
C ARG A 142 21.26 0.12 16.82
N ALA A 143 21.27 -0.18 18.12
CA ALA A 143 20.20 -0.89 18.82
C ALA A 143 19.86 -0.24 20.17
N ASP A 144 19.73 1.09 20.18
CA ASP A 144 19.45 1.88 21.37
C ASP A 144 17.94 1.97 21.70
N ALA A 145 17.62 2.70 22.77
CA ALA A 145 16.24 2.92 23.22
C ALA A 145 15.38 3.67 22.18
N GLN A 146 15.97 4.53 21.35
CA GLN A 146 15.25 5.23 20.30
C GLN A 146 14.82 4.25 19.21
N ILE A 147 15.73 3.39 18.74
CA ILE A 147 15.40 2.35 17.76
C ILE A 147 14.30 1.44 18.31
N ARG A 148 14.46 0.95 19.55
CA ARG A 148 13.43 0.10 20.19
C ARG A 148 12.08 0.79 20.27
N SER A 149 12.04 2.07 20.66
CA SER A 149 10.81 2.86 20.78
C SER A 149 10.14 3.06 19.41
N THR A 150 10.91 3.43 18.39
CA THR A 150 10.41 3.58 17.02
C THR A 150 9.79 2.28 16.52
N LEU A 151 10.47 1.15 16.68
CA LEU A 151 9.97 -0.16 16.28
C LEU A 151 8.74 -0.59 17.08
N SER A 152 8.77 -0.40 18.41
CA SER A 152 7.65 -0.77 19.31
C SER A 152 6.38 -0.01 18.98
N SER A 153 6.51 1.23 18.48
CA SER A 153 5.35 2.06 18.10
C SER A 153 4.94 1.85 16.64
N GLY A 154 5.89 1.71 15.71
CA GLY A 154 5.65 1.63 14.28
C GLY A 154 5.14 0.27 13.83
N LEU A 155 5.68 -0.83 14.37
CA LEU A 155 5.29 -2.18 13.93
C LEU A 155 3.80 -2.49 14.17
N PRO A 156 3.18 -2.15 15.32
CA PRO A 156 1.74 -2.34 15.50
C PRO A 156 0.89 -1.50 14.53
N ARG A 157 1.33 -0.27 14.20
CA ARG A 157 0.62 0.58 13.24
C ARG A 157 0.75 0.04 11.81
N LEU A 158 1.93 -0.43 11.45
CA LEU A 158 2.15 -1.13 10.18
C LEU A 158 1.30 -2.40 10.09
N LEU A 159 1.21 -3.18 11.16
CA LEU A 159 0.35 -4.37 11.22
C LEU A 159 -1.12 -4.02 10.96
N ALA A 160 -1.63 -2.94 11.57
CA ALA A 160 -2.99 -2.46 11.32
C ALA A 160 -3.19 -2.05 9.85
N ALA A 161 -2.25 -1.27 9.28
CA ALA A 161 -2.31 -0.88 7.89
C ALA A 161 -2.29 -2.08 6.93
N MET A 162 -1.48 -3.10 7.21
CA MET A 162 -1.44 -4.34 6.43
C MET A 162 -2.77 -5.10 6.52
N HIS A 163 -3.45 -5.11 7.67
CA HIS A 163 -4.76 -5.73 7.82
C HIS A 163 -5.88 -4.98 7.06
N ASP A 164 -5.74 -3.67 6.90
CA ASP A 164 -6.68 -2.85 6.13
C ASP A 164 -6.52 -3.01 4.61
N LEU A 165 -5.43 -3.63 4.15
CA LEU A 165 -5.24 -3.92 2.73
C LEU A 165 -6.22 -5.00 2.27
N VAL A 166 -6.96 -4.64 1.23
CA VAL A 166 -7.89 -5.48 0.49
C VAL A 166 -7.57 -5.35 -1.01
N PRO A 167 -7.99 -6.30 -1.86
CA PRO A 167 -7.62 -6.32 -3.27
C PRO A 167 -7.94 -5.02 -4.01
N GLU A 168 -9.07 -4.38 -3.67
CA GLU A 168 -9.57 -3.16 -4.30
C GLU A 168 -8.65 -1.95 -4.07
N LYS A 169 -7.78 -2.03 -3.05
CA LYS A 169 -6.80 -0.99 -2.73
C LYS A 169 -5.47 -1.20 -3.46
N ILE A 170 -5.26 -2.35 -4.09
CA ILE A 170 -4.03 -2.71 -4.79
C ILE A 170 -4.34 -2.66 -6.28
N VAL A 171 -4.03 -1.53 -6.91
CA VAL A 171 -4.51 -1.19 -8.25
C VAL A 171 -3.36 -1.18 -9.25
N ARG A 172 -3.63 -1.45 -10.53
CA ARG A 172 -2.63 -1.24 -11.58
C ARG A 172 -2.29 0.24 -11.66
N TRP A 173 -1.00 0.55 -11.80
CA TRP A 173 -0.59 1.87 -12.23
C TRP A 173 -1.16 2.17 -13.62
N ASP A 174 -1.92 3.26 -13.74
CA ASP A 174 -2.29 3.83 -15.02
C ASP A 174 -2.54 5.35 -14.90
N SER A 175 -2.77 6.00 -16.03
CA SER A 175 -3.00 7.44 -16.09
C SER A 175 -4.29 7.89 -15.38
N ARG A 176 -5.25 7.00 -15.11
CA ARG A 176 -6.45 7.31 -14.32
C ARG A 176 -6.17 7.21 -12.83
N VAL A 177 -5.48 6.15 -12.38
CA VAL A 177 -5.02 6.03 -10.99
C VAL A 177 -4.16 7.24 -10.61
N SER A 178 -3.24 7.65 -11.48
CA SER A 178 -2.45 8.88 -11.26
C SER A 178 -3.30 10.13 -11.04
N LYS A 179 -4.48 10.24 -11.67
CA LYS A 179 -5.37 11.40 -11.51
C LYS A 179 -6.19 11.34 -10.21
N ASN A 180 -6.34 10.15 -9.61
CA ASN A 180 -7.12 9.94 -8.39
C ASN A 180 -6.28 10.00 -7.11
N LEU A 181 -4.95 10.02 -7.25
CA LEU A 181 -4.01 10.23 -6.16
C LEU A 181 -3.72 11.71 -5.97
N THR A 182 -3.52 12.12 -4.72
CA THR A 182 -3.14 13.49 -4.33
C THR A 182 -1.66 13.78 -4.62
N CYS A 183 -0.84 12.76 -4.92
CA CYS A 183 0.56 12.89 -5.32
C CYS A 183 0.79 12.57 -6.79
N SER A 184 1.87 13.14 -7.33
CA SER A 184 2.37 12.81 -8.66
C SER A 184 3.12 11.47 -8.61
N VAL A 185 2.60 10.48 -9.33
CA VAL A 185 3.30 9.21 -9.61
C VAL A 185 4.18 9.34 -10.85
N VAL A 186 5.34 8.70 -10.84
CA VAL A 186 6.21 8.61 -12.02
C VAL A 186 5.61 7.61 -13.02
N PRO A 187 5.69 7.84 -14.34
CA PRO A 187 5.25 6.86 -15.32
C PRO A 187 5.93 5.50 -15.18
N ASP A 188 5.20 4.42 -15.48
CA ASP A 188 5.80 3.09 -15.52
C ASP A 188 6.84 3.00 -16.65
N ASN A 189 8.07 2.66 -16.25
CA ASN A 189 9.23 2.51 -17.12
C ASN A 189 9.88 1.12 -16.97
N GLY A 190 9.19 0.17 -16.31
CA GLY A 190 9.66 -1.18 -16.05
C GLY A 190 10.64 -1.33 -14.88
N ARG A 191 10.95 -0.26 -14.12
CA ARG A 191 11.88 -0.30 -12.99
C ARG A 191 11.21 -0.19 -11.62
N ASN A 192 10.11 0.54 -11.53
CA ASN A 192 9.38 0.70 -10.27
C ASN A 192 8.56 -0.56 -9.99
N HIS A 193 8.46 -0.94 -8.73
CA HIS A 193 7.66 -2.08 -8.30
C HIS A 193 6.24 -1.63 -7.91
N ALA A 194 6.17 -0.63 -7.05
CA ALA A 194 4.93 -0.06 -6.58
C ALA A 194 5.14 1.43 -6.23
N ALA A 195 4.05 2.11 -5.90
CA ALA A 195 4.10 3.41 -5.29
C ALA A 195 2.87 3.67 -4.40
N VAL A 196 3.07 4.49 -3.37
CA VAL A 196 1.99 5.03 -2.53
C VAL A 196 2.03 6.55 -2.41
N CYS A 197 0.87 7.11 -2.09
CA CYS A 197 0.69 8.52 -1.82
C CYS A 197 0.62 8.78 -0.31
N LYS A 198 1.66 9.40 0.26
CA LYS A 198 1.67 9.77 1.70
C LYS A 198 0.42 10.58 2.11
N PRO A 199 0.01 11.65 1.39
CA PRO A 199 -1.24 12.37 1.70
C PRO A 199 -2.50 11.50 1.70
N ASP A 200 -2.54 10.43 0.91
CA ASP A 200 -3.67 9.51 0.82
C ASP A 200 -3.51 8.27 1.71
N SER A 201 -2.70 8.34 2.77
CA SER A 201 -2.45 7.19 3.67
C SER A 201 -3.76 6.55 4.14
N HIS A 202 -4.77 7.35 4.47
CA HIS A 202 -6.10 6.88 4.89
C HIS A 202 -6.83 6.03 3.83
N LYS A 203 -6.54 6.22 2.53
CA LYS A 203 -7.13 5.43 1.44
C LYS A 203 -6.48 4.06 1.30
N ARG A 204 -5.22 3.93 1.77
CA ARG A 204 -4.40 2.71 1.71
C ARG A 204 -4.21 2.17 0.28
N VAL A 205 -4.21 3.05 -0.72
CA VAL A 205 -4.05 2.65 -2.12
C VAL A 205 -2.57 2.41 -2.42
N ILE A 206 -2.28 1.29 -3.07
CA ILE A 206 -0.97 0.93 -3.60
C ILE A 206 -1.11 0.81 -5.12
N ALA A 207 -0.33 1.60 -5.86
CA ALA A 207 -0.25 1.51 -7.31
C ALA A 207 0.84 0.52 -7.70
N ILE A 208 0.49 -0.53 -8.43
CA ILE A 208 1.38 -1.61 -8.85
C ILE A 208 1.90 -1.36 -10.26
N TYR A 209 3.21 -1.42 -10.43
CA TYR A 209 3.91 -1.24 -11.69
C TYR A 209 4.28 -2.59 -12.31
N SER A 210 4.64 -2.59 -13.59
CA SER A 210 4.97 -3.79 -14.35
C SER A 210 6.09 -4.64 -13.72
N LYS A 211 7.09 -4.03 -13.04
CA LYS A 211 8.18 -4.79 -12.43
C LYS A 211 7.69 -5.74 -11.34
N PHE A 212 6.70 -5.33 -10.54
CA PHE A 212 6.11 -6.17 -9.48
C PHE A 212 5.61 -7.51 -10.00
N CYS A 213 5.09 -7.54 -11.22
CA CYS A 213 4.54 -8.75 -11.83
C CYS A 213 5.59 -9.84 -12.06
N SER A 214 6.86 -9.43 -12.18
CA SER A 214 8.02 -10.32 -12.35
C SER A 214 8.74 -10.67 -11.03
N ASP A 215 8.40 -10.02 -9.92
CA ASP A 215 9.08 -10.27 -8.66
C ASP A 215 8.73 -11.64 -8.08
N SER A 216 9.69 -12.23 -7.37
CA SER A 216 9.48 -13.44 -6.59
C SER A 216 8.33 -13.24 -5.58
N PHE A 217 7.66 -14.33 -5.21
CA PHE A 217 6.64 -14.25 -4.16
C PHE A 217 7.25 -13.84 -2.82
N GLY A 218 8.31 -14.53 -2.39
CA GLY A 218 8.89 -14.39 -1.06
C GLY A 218 10.36 -14.78 -0.95
N GLU A 219 11.14 -14.68 -2.03
CA GLU A 219 12.61 -14.79 -1.96
C GLU A 219 13.17 -13.50 -1.35
N LEU A 220 13.27 -13.47 -0.02
CA LEU A 220 13.52 -12.22 0.71
C LEU A 220 14.94 -11.68 0.51
N TYR A 221 15.85 -12.50 -0.04
CA TYR A 221 17.21 -12.09 -0.45
C TYR A 221 17.26 -11.11 -1.63
N HIS A 222 16.13 -10.86 -2.31
CA HIS A 222 15.95 -9.82 -3.33
C HIS A 222 14.63 -9.05 -3.12
N ALA A 223 14.20 -8.30 -4.14
CA ALA A 223 12.81 -7.88 -4.30
C ALA A 223 11.87 -9.08 -4.22
N SER A 224 10.77 -8.93 -3.48
CA SER A 224 9.68 -9.90 -3.48
C SER A 224 8.37 -9.18 -3.25
N LYS A 225 7.25 -9.79 -3.64
CA LYS A 225 5.92 -9.23 -3.44
C LYS A 225 5.65 -8.92 -1.96
N ILE A 226 6.11 -9.80 -1.05
CA ILE A 226 6.05 -9.59 0.40
C ILE A 226 6.76 -8.30 0.82
N LYS A 227 7.97 -8.07 0.29
CA LYS A 227 8.78 -6.90 0.65
C LYS A 227 8.26 -5.62 0.03
N VAL A 228 7.80 -5.67 -1.21
CA VAL A 228 7.16 -4.52 -1.85
C VAL A 228 5.95 -4.06 -1.03
N LEU A 229 5.02 -4.96 -0.68
CA LEU A 229 3.85 -4.58 0.13
C LEU A 229 4.25 -4.03 1.50
N THR A 230 5.25 -4.64 2.15
CA THR A 230 5.76 -4.18 3.44
C THR A 230 6.35 -2.77 3.32
N HIS A 231 7.22 -2.54 2.33
CA HIS A 231 7.88 -1.27 2.01
C HIS A 231 6.85 -0.17 1.81
N GLU A 232 5.92 -0.38 0.88
CA GLU A 232 4.91 0.61 0.54
C GLU A 232 4.05 1.00 1.75
N CYS A 233 3.71 0.03 2.61
CA CYS A 233 2.94 0.31 3.81
C CYS A 233 3.73 1.06 4.89
N THR A 234 5.07 1.02 4.87
CA THR A 234 5.89 1.81 5.82
C THR A 234 5.81 3.31 5.56
N HIS A 235 5.51 3.72 4.32
CA HIS A 235 5.42 5.14 3.95
C HIS A 235 4.19 5.83 4.52
N TYR A 236 3.13 5.10 4.86
CA TYR A 236 1.91 5.73 5.35
C TYR A 236 2.20 6.59 6.58
N THR A 237 1.60 7.79 6.61
CA THR A 237 1.89 8.82 7.61
C THR A 237 1.53 8.42 9.02
N ASP A 238 0.61 7.46 9.16
CA ASP A 238 0.18 6.87 10.42
C ASP A 238 0.88 5.53 10.73
N THR A 239 1.94 5.15 10.01
CA THR A 239 2.77 3.98 10.30
C THR A 239 4.17 4.38 10.79
N PHE A 240 5.21 4.17 9.99
CA PHE A 240 6.56 4.69 10.17
C PHE A 240 6.76 6.05 9.50
N ASN A 241 5.89 6.43 8.55
CA ASN A 241 6.08 7.61 7.71
C ASN A 241 7.47 7.63 7.05
N SER A 242 7.96 6.46 6.64
CA SER A 242 9.31 6.25 6.12
C SER A 242 9.52 7.00 4.80
N ASP A 243 10.78 7.23 4.44
CA ASP A 243 11.20 7.84 3.18
C ASP A 243 12.03 6.85 2.35
N ASP A 244 12.13 7.11 1.04
CA ASP A 244 13.04 6.42 0.14
C ASP A 244 14.40 7.12 0.10
N VAL A 245 15.17 7.01 1.20
CA VAL A 245 16.50 7.63 1.30
C VAL A 245 17.51 6.89 0.43
N ILE A 246 17.43 5.57 0.43
CA ILE A 246 18.22 4.68 -0.41
C ILE A 246 17.40 3.45 -0.77
N TYR A 247 17.57 2.99 -2.00
CA TYR A 247 17.05 1.71 -2.47
C TYR A 247 18.09 0.61 -2.27
N GLY A 248 17.69 -0.50 -1.65
CA GLY A 248 18.56 -1.64 -1.43
C GLY A 248 17.82 -2.96 -1.22
N ASP A 249 18.25 -3.96 -1.95
CA ASP A 249 17.66 -5.29 -1.99
C ASP A 249 18.60 -6.38 -1.48
N THR A 250 19.68 -6.01 -0.78
CA THR A 250 20.61 -6.95 -0.12
C THR A 250 20.96 -6.51 1.30
N GLU A 251 21.22 -7.47 2.18
CA GLU A 251 21.60 -7.17 3.58
C GLU A 251 22.90 -6.37 3.65
N ILE A 252 23.90 -6.74 2.84
CA ILE A 252 25.20 -6.09 2.85
C ILE A 252 25.06 -4.61 2.48
N GLY A 253 24.28 -4.31 1.44
CA GLY A 253 24.02 -2.92 1.02
C GLY A 253 23.36 -2.12 2.12
N MET A 254 22.29 -2.67 2.71
CA MET A 254 21.55 -2.01 3.80
C MET A 254 22.39 -1.84 5.06
N ARG A 255 23.23 -2.82 5.39
CA ARG A 255 24.16 -2.74 6.52
C ARG A 255 25.21 -1.66 6.35
N VAL A 256 25.83 -1.59 5.17
CA VAL A 256 26.82 -0.55 4.86
C VAL A 256 26.20 0.83 4.95
N PHE A 257 24.97 0.99 4.43
CA PHE A 257 24.24 2.25 4.55
C PHE A 257 23.95 2.61 6.01
N ALA A 258 23.42 1.66 6.78
CA ALA A 258 23.01 1.88 8.16
C ALA A 258 24.17 2.24 9.09
N MET A 259 25.33 1.59 8.93
CA MET A 259 26.54 1.91 9.70
C MET A 259 27.06 3.32 9.44
N LYS A 260 26.83 3.87 8.23
CA LYS A 260 27.26 5.23 7.86
C LYS A 260 26.20 6.29 8.18
N ASN A 261 24.92 5.91 8.18
CA ASN A 261 23.80 6.84 8.26
C ASN A 261 22.69 6.32 9.20
N PRO A 262 22.98 6.05 10.49
CA PRO A 262 22.03 5.39 11.38
C PRO A 262 20.74 6.21 11.60
N ASP A 263 20.84 7.55 11.62
CA ASP A 263 19.67 8.43 11.75
C ASP A 263 18.75 8.41 10.51
N LEU A 264 19.31 8.18 9.33
CA LEU A 264 18.53 8.03 8.10
C LEU A 264 18.02 6.60 7.91
N ALA A 265 18.74 5.61 8.43
CA ALA A 265 18.38 4.21 8.28
C ALA A 265 17.09 3.85 9.01
N ILE A 266 16.84 4.42 10.20
CA ILE A 266 15.59 4.17 10.92
C ILE A 266 14.36 4.82 10.27
N THR A 267 14.55 5.79 9.37
CA THR A 267 13.48 6.42 8.60
C THR A 267 13.37 5.88 7.17
N ASN A 268 14.27 5.00 6.74
CA ASN A 268 14.31 4.48 5.38
C ASN A 268 13.39 3.25 5.21
N ALA A 269 12.52 3.27 4.19
CA ALA A 269 11.54 2.21 3.94
C ALA A 269 12.19 0.84 3.71
N ASP A 270 13.25 0.78 2.91
CA ASP A 270 13.98 -0.48 2.66
C ASP A 270 14.73 -1.00 3.90
N SER A 271 15.20 -0.11 4.78
CA SER A 271 15.85 -0.52 6.03
C SER A 271 14.85 -1.15 6.99
N ILE A 272 13.68 -0.52 7.16
CA ILE A 272 12.59 -1.05 7.99
C ILE A 272 12.07 -2.37 7.39
N THR A 273 11.92 -2.43 6.08
CA THR A 273 11.48 -3.64 5.37
C THR A 273 12.48 -4.78 5.53
N GLY A 274 13.78 -4.54 5.36
CA GLY A 274 14.83 -5.55 5.58
C GLY A 274 14.88 -6.05 7.01
N TYR A 275 14.69 -5.15 7.99
CA TYR A 275 14.58 -5.51 9.39
C TYR A 275 13.42 -6.49 9.65
N ILE A 276 12.26 -6.27 9.00
CA ILE A 276 11.07 -7.13 9.10
C ILE A 276 11.22 -8.44 8.31
N ALA A 277 11.68 -8.33 7.06
CA ALA A 277 11.74 -9.38 6.06
C ALA A 277 13.20 -9.58 5.63
N THR A 278 13.90 -10.45 6.36
CA THR A 278 15.35 -10.63 6.29
C THR A 278 15.79 -11.22 4.96
N PHE A 279 16.92 -10.76 4.44
CA PHE A 279 17.48 -11.17 3.16
C PHE A 279 18.04 -12.60 3.10
N ASP A 280 17.76 -13.49 4.04
CA ASP A 280 18.32 -14.85 4.11
C ASP A 280 17.23 -15.95 4.12
N LYS A 281 15.98 -15.58 3.85
CA LYS A 281 14.81 -16.46 3.96
C LYS A 281 14.03 -16.55 2.66
N ILE A 282 13.46 -17.73 2.42
CA ILE A 282 12.42 -17.96 1.40
C ILE A 282 11.10 -18.21 2.12
N VAL A 283 10.09 -17.41 1.78
CA VAL A 283 8.71 -17.63 2.18
C VAL A 283 7.95 -18.20 0.97
N LYS A 284 7.27 -19.33 1.19
CA LYS A 284 6.45 -20.01 0.19
C LYS A 284 4.98 -19.75 0.47
#